data_AF-A0A258R2R7-F1
#
_entry.id   AF-A0A258R2R7-F1
#
_cell.length_a   1.000
_cell.length_b   1.000
_cell.length_c   1.000
_cell.angle_alpha   90.00
_cell.angle_beta   90.00
_cell.angle_gamma   90.00
#
_symmetry.space_group_name_H-M   'P 1'
#
loop_
_entity.id
_entity.type
_entity.pdbx_description
1 polymer ?
#
loop_
_entity_poly.entity_id
_entity_poly.type
_entity_poly.pdbx_seq_one_letter_code
_entity_poly.pdbx_strand_id
1 'polypeptide(L)' 'MHALKDLFTSDVGLMSLAVIALVLGIGVYLIRYALKHMRDEEASARLRR' A
#
# COMPACT_ATOMS: atom_id res chain seq x y z
N MET A 1 -1.74 -20.37 -22.71
CA MET A 1 -1.13 -19.31 -21.89
C MET A 1 -1.99 -19.10 -20.65
N HIS A 2 -1.59 -19.65 -19.50
CA HIS A 2 -2.33 -19.56 -18.24
C HIS A 2 -1.52 -18.77 -17.20
N ALA A 3 -1.13 -17.54 -17.55
CA ALA A 3 -0.24 -16.70 -16.72
C ALA A 3 -0.80 -16.42 -15.31
N LEU A 4 -2.12 -16.26 -15.18
CA LEU A 4 -2.78 -16.13 -13.88
C LEU A 4 -2.68 -17.43 -13.06
N LYS A 5 -2.76 -18.60 -13.69
CA LYS A 5 -2.71 -19.90 -13.00
C LYS A 5 -1.30 -20.23 -12.54
N ASP A 6 -0.29 -19.90 -13.35
CA ASP A 6 1.13 -20.04 -12.98
C ASP A 6 1.51 -19.09 -11.86
N LEU A 7 0.94 -17.88 -11.82
CA LEU A 7 1.18 -16.90 -10.75
C LEU A 7 0.67 -17.39 -9.37
N PHE A 8 -0.39 -18.19 -9.34
CA PHE A 8 -0.92 -18.75 -8.09
C PHE A 8 -0.41 -20.16 -7.77
N THR A 9 0.09 -20.92 -8.75
CA THR A 9 0.45 -22.35 -8.58
C THR A 9 1.96 -22.60 -8.57
N SER A 10 2.77 -21.71 -9.15
CA SER A 10 4.23 -21.84 -9.14
C SER A 10 4.83 -21.21 -7.89
N ASP A 11 5.85 -21.85 -7.29
CA ASP A 11 6.65 -21.29 -6.19
C ASP A 11 7.15 -19.87 -6.49
N VAL A 12 7.49 -19.60 -7.76
CA VAL A 12 7.93 -18.29 -8.25
C VAL A 12 6.79 -17.27 -8.22
N GLY A 13 5.56 -17.72 -8.50
CA GLY A 13 4.37 -16.88 -8.51
C GLY A 13 3.95 -16.45 -7.10
N LEU A 14 4.02 -17.38 -6.14
CA LEU A 14 3.78 -17.11 -4.72
C LEU A 14 4.80 -16.13 -4.13
N MET A 15 6.09 -16.30 -4.44
CA MET A 15 7.13 -15.35 -4.02
C MET A 15 6.90 -13.96 -4.64
N SER A 16 6.52 -13.89 -5.91
CA SER A 16 6.21 -12.63 -6.59
C SER A 16 4.97 -11.95 -5.99
N LEU A 17 3.94 -12.73 -5.65
CA LEU A 17 2.74 -12.25 -4.94
C LEU A 17 3.08 -11.67 -3.58
N ALA A 18 3.98 -12.30 -2.82
CA ALA A 18 4.44 -11.79 -1.53
C ALA A 18 5.12 -10.42 -1.67
N VAL A 19 5.99 -10.26 -2.67
CA VAL A 19 6.65 -8.97 -2.95
C VAL A 19 5.63 -7.91 -3.37
N ILE A 20 4.70 -8.25 -4.27
CA ILE A 20 3.64 -7.32 -4.71
C ILE A 20 2.80 -6.88 -3.52
N ALA A 21 2.38 -7.81 -2.66
CA ALA A 21 1.61 -7.52 -1.46
C ALA A 21 2.40 -6.63 -0.49
N LEU A 22 3.70 -6.85 -0.32
CA LEU A 22 4.57 -6.02 0.52
C LEU A 22 4.66 -4.58 -0.01
N VAL A 23 4.93 -4.41 -1.31
CA VAL A 23 5.06 -3.09 -1.94
C VAL A 23 3.74 -2.32 -1.87
N LEU A 24 2.62 -2.99 -2.19
CA LEU A 24 1.29 -2.40 -2.05
C LEU A 24 0.96 -2.07 -0.60
N GLY A 25 1.32 -2.94 0.35
CA GLY A 25 1.14 -2.71 1.79
C GLY A 25 1.85 -1.44 2.27
N ILE A 26 3.11 -1.25 1.86
CA ILE A 26 3.88 -0.04 2.17
C ILE A 26 3.24 1.18 1.51
N GLY A 27 2.87 1.10 0.23
CA GLY A 27 2.21 2.21 -0.48
C GLY A 27 0.92 2.66 0.20
N VAL A 28 0.05 1.71 0.56
CA VAL A 28 -1.19 2.00 1.29
C VAL A 28 -0.91 2.56 2.68
N TYR A 29 0.08 2.03 3.40
CA TYR A 29 0.48 2.55 4.70
C TYR A 29 0.93 4.02 4.63
N LEU A 30 1.77 4.36 3.67
CA LEU A 30 2.26 5.73 3.46
C LEU A 30 1.11 6.69 3.11
N ILE A 31 0.21 6.28 2.20
CA ILE A 31 -0.97 7.08 1.85
C ILE A 31 -1.85 7.30 3.08
N ARG A 32 -2.13 6.26 3.87
CA ARG A 32 -2.93 6.38 5.10
C ARG A 32 -2.25 7.27 6.13
N TYR A 33 -0.93 7.15 6.28
CA TYR A 33 -0.15 7.98 7.18
C TYR A 33 -0.22 9.46 6.77
N ALA A 34 0.02 9.75 5.48
CA ALA A 34 -0.05 11.09 4.94
C ALA A 34 -1.44 11.71 5.11
N LEU A 35 -2.51 10.98 4.76
CA LEU A 35 -3.89 11.46 4.94
C LEU A 35 -4.23 11.73 6.41
N LYS A 36 -3.73 10.90 7.33
CA LYS A 36 -3.90 11.13 8.76
C LYS A 36 -3.14 12.39 9.21
N HIS A 37 -1.90 12.55 8.77
CA HIS A 37 -1.06 13.70 9.15
C HIS A 37 -1.60 15.01 8.59
N MET A 38 -2.06 15.02 7.34
CA MET A 38 -2.70 16.20 6.73
C MET A 38 -3.95 16.64 7.49
N ARG A 39 -4.76 15.70 7.99
CA ARG A 39 -5.90 16.03 8.87
C ARG A 39 -5.47 16.72 10.15
N ASP A 40 -4.37 16.28 10.74
CA ASP A 40 -3.84 16.85 11.98
C ASP A 40 -3.21 18.24 11.71
N GLU A 41 -2.57 18.43 10.55
CA GLU A 41 -2.07 19.74 10.11
C GLU A 41 -3.20 20.72 9.77
N GLU A 42 -4.26 20.28 9.10
CA GLU A 42 -5.44 21.13 8.82
C GLU A 42 -6.16 21.59 10.10
N ALA A 43 -6.21 20.75 11.13
CA ALA A 43 -6.76 21.12 12.42
C ALA A 43 -5.89 22.18 13.12
N SER A 44 -4.58 22.00 13.06
CA SER A 44 -3.59 22.94 13.61
C SER A 44 -3.56 24.27 12.86
N ALA A 45 -3.75 24.25 11.54
CA ALA A 45 -3.84 25.44 10.70
C ALA A 45 -5.15 26.22 10.92
N ARG A 46 -6.26 25.52 11.17
CA ARG A 46 -7.54 26.16 11.55
C ARG A 46 -7.50 26.84 12.92
N LEU A 47 -6.72 26.31 13.87
CA LEU A 47 -6.51 26.94 15.18
C LEU A 47 -5.60 28.18 15.14
N ARG A 48 -4.90 28.41 14.03
CA ARG A 48 -3.99 29.55 13.84
C ARG A 48 -4.59 30.73 13.06
N ARG A 49 -5.84 30.63 12.59
CA ARG A 49 -6.60 31.72 11.95
C ARG A 49 -7.67 32.24 12.90
#